data_AF-A0A8T3XH45-F1
#
_entry.id   AF-A0A8T3XH45-F1
#
_cell.length_a   1.000
_cell.length_b   1.000
_cell.length_c   1.000
_cell.angle_alpha   90.00
_cell.angle_beta   90.00
_cell.angle_gamma   90.00
#
_symmetry.space_group_name_H-M   'P 1'
#
loop_
_entity.id
_entity.type
_entity.pdbx_description
1 polymer ?
#
loop_
_entity_poly.entity_id
_entity_poly.type
_entity_poly.pdbx_seq_one_letter_code
_entity_poly.pdbx_strand_id
1 'polypeptide(L)'
;MKKIAEQRNIKESTVWEHLAMLVEYNQLSVWKILPKEKVVKILANIQNKDHNLKEIKRRINDNSISFDEINCVFAHYKKSKF
;
A
#
# COMPACT_ATOMS: atom_id res chain seq x y z
N MET A 1 -8.43 4.64 -8.46
CA MET A 1 -8.33 5.79 -7.53
C MET A 1 -8.82 7.08 -8.14
N LYS A 2 -8.42 7.38 -9.38
CA LYS A 2 -8.95 8.48 -10.22
C LYS A 2 -10.43 8.85 -10.02
N LYS A 3 -11.36 7.89 -10.13
CA LYS A 3 -12.80 8.16 -9.93
C LYS A 3 -13.14 8.72 -8.54
N ILE A 4 -12.51 8.22 -7.49
CA ILE A 4 -12.72 8.69 -6.10
C ILE A 4 -12.12 10.08 -5.93
N ALA A 5 -10.92 10.30 -6.49
CA ALA A 5 -10.25 11.59 -6.50
C ALA A 5 -11.11 12.66 -7.19
N GLU A 6 -11.66 12.35 -8.36
CA GLU A 6 -12.58 13.22 -9.11
C GLU A 6 -13.87 13.51 -8.33
N GLN A 7 -14.53 12.47 -7.79
CA GLN A 7 -15.77 12.63 -7.02
C GLN A 7 -15.60 13.46 -5.74
N ARG A 8 -14.43 13.38 -5.12
CA ARG A 8 -14.13 14.07 -3.86
C ARG A 8 -13.35 15.38 -4.07
N ASN A 9 -13.00 15.71 -5.32
CA ASN A 9 -12.15 16.84 -5.68
C ASN A 9 -10.83 16.87 -4.88
N ILE A 10 -10.16 15.71 -4.75
CA ILE A 10 -8.88 15.54 -4.07
C ILE A 10 -7.86 14.90 -4.99
N LYS A 11 -6.57 14.96 -4.62
CA LYS A 11 -5.50 14.31 -5.39
C LYS A 11 -5.56 12.79 -5.23
N GLU A 12 -5.18 12.05 -6.29
CA GLU A 12 -5.10 10.57 -6.22
C GLU A 12 -4.13 10.09 -5.12
N SER A 13 -3.03 10.81 -4.91
CA SER A 13 -2.09 10.53 -3.81
C SER A 13 -2.76 10.61 -2.44
N THR A 14 -3.68 11.55 -2.24
CA THR A 14 -4.46 11.70 -1.00
C THR A 14 -5.45 10.54 -0.83
N VAL A 15 -6.05 10.04 -1.91
CA VAL A 15 -6.89 8.84 -1.86
C VAL A 15 -6.06 7.64 -1.38
N TRP A 16 -4.87 7.47 -1.92
CA TRP A 16 -3.96 6.39 -1.51
C TRP A 16 -3.51 6.49 -0.06
N GLU A 17 -3.20 7.71 0.41
CA GLU A 17 -2.86 7.95 1.81
C GLU A 17 -4.01 7.58 2.75
N HIS A 18 -5.24 7.99 2.41
CA HIS A 18 -6.43 7.60 3.16
C HIS A 18 -6.63 6.09 3.17
N LEU A 19 -6.45 5.40 2.03
CA LEU A 19 -6.57 3.95 1.97
C LEU A 19 -5.52 3.24 2.82
N ALA A 20 -4.27 3.71 2.80
CA ALA A 20 -3.22 3.16 3.64
C ALA A 20 -3.57 3.30 5.14
N MET A 21 -4.08 4.46 5.57
CA MET A 21 -4.56 4.64 6.94
C MET A 21 -5.71 3.68 7.28
N LEU A 22 -6.72 3.55 6.43
CA LEU A 22 -7.83 2.62 6.67
C LEU A 22 -7.35 1.17 6.79
N VAL A 23 -6.33 0.79 6.03
CA VAL A 23 -5.69 -0.53 6.12
C VAL A 23 -4.93 -0.70 7.44
N GLU A 24 -4.18 0.31 7.85
CA GLU A 24 -3.43 0.32 9.12
C GLU A 24 -4.38 0.18 10.32
N TYR A 25 -5.50 0.89 10.32
CA TYR A 25 -6.52 0.84 11.37
C TYR A 25 -7.51 -0.34 11.23
N ASN A 26 -7.22 -1.32 10.36
CA ASN A 26 -8.06 -2.50 10.12
C ASN A 26 -9.51 -2.22 9.67
N GLN A 27 -9.78 -1.01 9.18
CA GLN A 27 -11.08 -0.61 8.64
C GLN A 27 -11.24 -1.08 7.18
N LEU A 28 -10.14 -1.38 6.50
CA LEU A 28 -10.15 -1.90 5.13
C LEU A 28 -9.10 -3.00 4.95
N SER A 29 -9.48 -4.08 4.27
CA SER A 29 -8.54 -5.15 3.95
C SER A 29 -7.75 -4.80 2.69
N VAL A 30 -6.41 -4.91 2.72
CA VAL A 30 -5.55 -4.66 1.56
C VAL A 30 -5.89 -5.57 0.37
N TRP A 31 -6.39 -6.77 0.65
CA TRP A 31 -6.84 -7.74 -0.34
C TRP A 31 -8.07 -7.29 -1.14
N LYS A 32 -8.80 -6.27 -0.66
CA LYS A 32 -9.93 -5.65 -1.39
C LYS A 32 -9.48 -4.48 -2.28
N ILE A 33 -8.23 -4.03 -2.12
CA ILE A 33 -7.67 -2.87 -2.84
C ILE A 33 -6.76 -3.34 -3.96
N LEU A 34 -5.96 -4.37 -3.68
CA LEU A 34 -4.89 -4.85 -4.56
C LEU A 34 -5.06 -6.33 -4.89
N PRO A 35 -4.64 -6.76 -6.10
CA PRO A 35 -4.64 -8.16 -6.47
C PRO A 35 -3.71 -8.97 -5.57
N LYS A 36 -4.11 -10.20 -5.28
CA LYS A 36 -3.43 -11.10 -4.33
C LYS A 36 -1.94 -11.26 -4.64
N GLU A 37 -1.60 -11.41 -5.92
CA GLU A 37 -0.22 -11.60 -6.39
C GLU A 37 0.69 -10.42 -6.02
N LYS A 38 0.21 -9.18 -6.20
CA LYS A 38 0.97 -7.99 -5.82
C LYS A 38 1.15 -7.91 -4.30
N VAL A 39 0.10 -8.17 -3.54
CA VAL A 39 0.16 -8.13 -2.07
C VAL A 39 1.19 -9.14 -1.54
N VAL A 40 1.15 -10.39 -2.02
CA VAL A 40 2.12 -11.42 -1.63
C VAL A 40 3.54 -11.04 -2.02
N LYS A 41 3.75 -10.53 -3.25
CA LYS A 41 5.05 -10.08 -3.73
C LYS A 41 5.64 -8.95 -2.90
N ILE A 42 4.82 -7.96 -2.52
CA ILE A 42 5.26 -6.84 -1.69
C ILE A 42 5.55 -7.33 -0.27
N LEU A 43 4.67 -8.13 0.35
CA LEU A 43 4.86 -8.68 1.69
C LEU A 43 6.14 -9.50 1.80
N ALA A 44 6.46 -10.33 0.80
CA ALA A 44 7.68 -11.14 0.78
C ALA A 44 8.98 -10.29 0.80
N ASN A 45 8.90 -9.03 0.37
CA ASN A 45 10.03 -8.10 0.31
C ASN A 45 10.09 -7.15 1.51
N ILE A 46 9.09 -7.17 2.40
CA ILE A 46 9.07 -6.39 3.64
C ILE A 46 9.71 -7.21 4.76
N GLN A 47 10.93 -6.84 5.15
CA GLN A 47 11.67 -7.57 6.19
C GLN A 47 11.49 -6.97 7.59
N ASN A 48 11.40 -5.64 7.72
CA ASN A 48 11.37 -4.91 8.99
C ASN A 48 10.51 -3.63 8.92
N LYS A 49 10.06 -3.13 10.08
CA LYS A 49 9.21 -1.92 10.23
C LYS A 49 9.92 -0.60 9.91
N ASP A 50 11.26 -0.58 9.92
CA ASP A 50 12.08 0.60 9.63
C ASP A 50 12.43 0.77 8.14
N HIS A 51 12.02 -0.16 7.28
CA HIS A 51 12.31 -0.01 5.87
C HIS A 51 11.57 1.16 5.25
N ASN A 52 12.32 1.96 4.50
CA ASN A 52 11.78 3.06 3.75
C ASN A 52 11.11 2.51 2.47
N LEU A 53 10.00 3.12 2.03
CA LEU A 53 9.25 2.69 0.83
C LEU A 53 10.15 2.56 -0.42
N LYS A 54 11.17 3.42 -0.52
CA LYS A 54 12.20 3.39 -1.57
C LYS A 54 13.00 2.09 -1.59
N GLU A 55 13.37 1.56 -0.43
CA GLU A 55 14.12 0.30 -0.34
C GLU A 55 13.27 -0.89 -0.73
N ILE A 56 12.01 -0.92 -0.27
CA ILE A 56 11.06 -1.98 -0.61
C ILE A 56 10.85 -2.00 -2.13
N LYS A 57 10.64 -0.84 -2.75
CA LYS A 57 10.51 -0.75 -4.21
C LYS A 57 11.76 -1.21 -4.95
N ARG A 58 12.94 -0.83 -4.46
CA ARG A 58 14.23 -1.27 -5.04
C ARG A 58 14.38 -2.79 -5.01
N ARG A 59 13.95 -3.45 -3.93
CA ARG A 59 14.04 -4.91 -3.78
C ARG A 59 13.06 -5.65 -4.69
N ILE A 60 11.82 -5.14 -4.77
CA ILE A 60 10.78 -5.72 -5.63
C ILE A 60 11.22 -5.67 -7.11
N ASN A 61 11.91 -4.60 -7.52
CA ASN A 61 12.42 -4.37 -8.87
C ASN A 61 11.34 -4.61 -9.96
N ASP A 62 10.11 -4.18 -9.68
CA ASP A 62 8.96 -4.32 -10.56
C ASP A 62 8.34 -2.94 -10.82
N ASN A 63 8.40 -2.50 -12.07
CA ASN A 63 7.89 -1.20 -12.49
C ASN A 63 6.35 -1.15 -12.53
N SER A 64 5.68 -2.30 -12.50
CA SER A 64 4.21 -2.38 -12.42
C SER A 64 3.65 -2.10 -11.03
N ILE A 65 4.54 -2.03 -10.01
CA ILE A 65 4.18 -1.78 -8.63
C ILE A 65 4.50 -0.31 -8.27
N SER A 66 3.45 0.45 -7.98
CA SER A 66 3.59 1.85 -7.59
C SER A 66 4.05 2.01 -6.14
N PHE A 67 4.54 3.21 -5.79
CA PHE A 67 4.87 3.52 -4.40
C PHE A 67 3.63 3.48 -3.49
N ASP A 68 2.48 3.90 -4.02
CA ASP A 68 1.21 3.90 -3.29
C ASP A 68 0.73 2.48 -2.95
N GLU A 69 0.87 1.55 -3.91
CA GLU A 69 0.55 0.14 -3.70
C GLU A 69 1.45 -0.46 -2.60
N ILE A 70 2.75 -0.14 -2.62
CA ILE A 70 3.69 -0.57 -1.58
C ILE A 70 3.29 0.01 -0.22
N ASN A 71 2.91 1.29 -0.18
CA ASN A 71 2.50 1.95 1.06
C ASN A 71 1.27 1.28 1.70
N CYS A 72 0.26 0.91 0.89
CA CYS A 72 -0.92 0.19 1.38
C CYS A 72 -0.57 -1.19 1.96
N VAL A 73 0.29 -1.95 1.29
CA VAL A 73 0.72 -3.26 1.80
C VAL A 73 1.61 -3.12 3.03
N PHE A 74 2.44 -2.08 3.09
CA PHE A 74 3.26 -1.79 4.26
C PHE A 74 2.41 -1.41 5.49
N ALA A 75 1.35 -0.62 5.30
CA ALA A 75 0.35 -0.34 6.33
C ALA A 75 -0.30 -1.64 6.87
N HIS A 76 -0.64 -2.58 5.99
CA HIS A 76 -1.13 -3.89 6.38
C HIS A 76 -0.11 -4.68 7.22
N TYR A 77 1.16 -4.65 6.83
CA TYR A 77 2.25 -5.28 7.58
C TYR A 77 2.44 -4.65 8.96
N LYS A 78 2.40 -3.32 9.08
CA LYS A 78 2.49 -2.60 10.37
C LYS A 78 1.38 -3.05 11.32
N LYS A 79 0.15 -3.13 10.82
CA LYS A 79 -1.01 -3.64 11.57
C LYS A 79 -0.77 -5.05 12.10
N SER A 80 -0.29 -5.98 11.27
CA SER A 80 -0.18 -7.41 11.65
C SER A 80 0.83 -7.73 12.77
N LYS A 81 1.63 -6.75 13.22
CA LYS A 81 2.60 -6.89 14.32
C LYS A 81 2.22 -6.05 15.55
N PHE A 82 0.94 -5.76 15.76
CA PHE A 82 0.36 -5.16 16.97
C PHE A 82 -0.90 -5.92 17.38
#